data_AF-A0A6P5SM62-F1
#
_entry.id   AF-A0A6P5SM62-F1
#
_cell.length_a   1.000
_cell.length_b   1.000
_cell.length_c   1.000
_cell.angle_alpha   90.00
_cell.angle_beta   90.00
_cell.angle_gamma   90.00
#
_symmetry.space_group_name_H-M   'P 1'
#
loop_
_entity.id
_entity.type
_entity.pdbx_description
1 polymer ?
#
loop_
_entity_poly.entity_id
_entity_poly.type
_entity_poly.pdbx_seq_one_letter_code
_entity_poly.pdbx_strand_id
1 'polypeptide(L)'
;MSNLRRVLERQEREEEEIWRRRAKEDWEVDEEEEEMVVAVCMLNESRQHHRRRAPNVDRHRQSQGKNLLEDYFIPNSLYHVSKFRERYRMQPHLFQKIMQDICNYDTYFIKKYDAVGVLGLLPEQKLTAALRMVAYGASAEQVDEIARMGKSTILECLVRLCDAVENLYTREHLRKPTPRDLQRLLQKVEARGIPGMIESIDCMH
;
A
#
# COMPACT_ATOMS: atom_id res chain seq x y z
N MET A 1 -6.40 -36.95 -37.68
CA MET A 1 -7.31 -35.96 -37.06
C MET A 1 -7.62 -36.25 -35.59
N SER A 2 -7.89 -37.51 -35.17
CA SER A 2 -8.28 -37.86 -33.78
C SER A 2 -7.15 -37.72 -32.72
N ASN A 3 -5.90 -38.05 -33.05
CA ASN A 3 -4.80 -38.02 -32.07
C ASN A 3 -4.36 -36.61 -31.66
N LEU A 4 -4.42 -35.62 -32.56
CA LEU A 4 -3.95 -34.26 -32.27
C LEU A 4 -4.87 -33.54 -31.26
N ARG A 5 -6.18 -33.75 -31.36
CA ARG A 5 -7.17 -33.19 -30.43
C ARG A 5 -7.03 -33.75 -29.01
N ARG A 6 -6.70 -35.04 -28.88
CA ARG A 6 -6.41 -35.67 -27.57
C ARG A 6 -5.11 -35.20 -26.95
N VAL A 7 -4.12 -34.82 -27.77
CA VAL A 7 -2.86 -34.25 -27.28
C VAL A 7 -3.07 -32.82 -26.81
N LEU A 8 -3.83 -32.00 -27.54
CA LEU A 8 -4.21 -30.65 -27.14
C LEU A 8 -5.06 -30.63 -25.86
N GLU A 9 -6.05 -31.51 -25.74
CA GLU A 9 -6.87 -31.64 -24.51
C GLU A 9 -6.05 -32.12 -23.30
N ARG A 10 -4.93 -32.84 -23.51
CA ARG A 10 -3.98 -33.18 -22.43
C ARG A 10 -3.13 -31.99 -22.05
N GLN A 11 -2.63 -31.23 -23.03
CA GLN A 11 -1.86 -30.01 -22.75
C GLN A 11 -2.68 -28.96 -22.02
N GLU A 12 -3.93 -28.69 -22.44
CA GLU A 12 -4.81 -27.74 -21.74
C GLU A 12 -5.08 -28.18 -20.28
N ARG A 13 -5.27 -29.47 -20.03
CA ARG A 13 -5.46 -29.99 -18.65
C ARG A 13 -4.21 -29.87 -17.80
N GLU A 14 -3.04 -30.10 -18.39
CA GLU A 14 -1.75 -29.93 -17.71
C GLU A 14 -1.50 -28.45 -17.37
N GLU A 15 -1.79 -27.53 -18.29
CA GLU A 15 -1.71 -26.09 -18.07
C GLU A 15 -2.70 -25.59 -17.00
N GLU A 16 -3.94 -26.07 -17.02
CA GLU A 16 -4.93 -25.77 -15.98
C GLU A 16 -4.54 -26.31 -14.60
N GLU A 17 -3.90 -27.48 -14.53
CA GLU A 17 -3.37 -28.01 -13.28
C GLU A 17 -2.20 -27.19 -12.75
N ILE A 18 -1.29 -26.77 -13.63
CA ILE A 18 -0.17 -25.90 -13.27
C ILE A 18 -0.70 -24.56 -12.75
N TRP A 19 -1.69 -23.97 -13.44
CA TRP A 19 -2.33 -22.72 -13.02
C TRP A 19 -3.05 -22.88 -11.67
N ARG A 20 -3.76 -24.00 -11.45
CA ARG A 20 -4.40 -24.30 -10.16
C ARG A 20 -3.39 -24.50 -9.03
N ARG A 21 -2.26 -25.16 -9.27
CA ARG A 21 -1.22 -25.35 -8.26
C ARG A 21 -0.56 -24.04 -7.89
N ARG A 22 -0.18 -23.22 -8.87
CA ARG A 22 0.36 -21.87 -8.63
C ARG A 22 -0.61 -20.97 -7.90
N ALA A 23 -1.88 -20.95 -8.34
CA ALA A 23 -2.90 -20.18 -7.64
C ALA A 23 -3.04 -20.64 -6.19
N LYS A 24 -3.04 -21.96 -5.94
CA LYS A 24 -3.12 -22.49 -4.58
C LYS A 24 -1.90 -22.12 -3.73
N GLU A 25 -0.69 -22.19 -4.30
CA GLU A 25 0.55 -21.75 -3.65
C GLU A 25 0.52 -20.25 -3.34
N ASP A 26 0.05 -19.40 -4.28
CA ASP A 26 -0.12 -17.96 -4.06
C ASP A 26 -1.15 -17.68 -2.95
N TRP A 27 -2.28 -18.41 -2.93
CA TRP A 27 -3.30 -18.32 -1.87
C TRP A 27 -2.75 -18.75 -0.49
N GLU A 28 -1.91 -19.80 -0.44
CA GLU A 28 -1.27 -20.26 0.79
C GLU A 28 -0.22 -19.25 1.29
N VAL A 29 0.54 -18.61 0.39
CA VAL A 29 1.49 -17.54 0.74
C VAL A 29 0.77 -16.28 1.22
N ASP A 30 -0.31 -15.87 0.56
CA ASP A 30 -1.13 -14.73 0.98
C ASP A 30 -1.74 -14.98 2.38
N GLU A 31 -2.21 -16.20 2.67
CA GLU A 31 -2.72 -16.58 3.99
C GLU A 31 -1.61 -16.58 5.06
N GLU A 32 -0.41 -17.08 4.73
CA GLU A 32 0.75 -17.03 5.64
C GLU A 32 1.24 -15.60 5.89
N GLU A 33 1.22 -14.72 4.89
CA GLU A 33 1.57 -13.31 5.04
C GLU A 33 0.52 -12.56 5.88
N GLU A 34 -0.78 -12.81 5.63
CA GLU A 34 -1.87 -12.28 6.46
C GLU A 34 -1.75 -12.76 7.91
N GLU A 35 -1.54 -14.06 8.12
CA GLU A 35 -1.32 -14.64 9.46
C GLU A 35 -0.07 -14.05 10.12
N MET A 36 1.02 -13.82 9.38
CA MET A 36 2.24 -13.20 9.91
C MET A 36 1.98 -11.74 10.31
N VAL A 37 1.24 -10.97 9.51
CA VAL A 37 0.87 -9.59 9.82
C VAL A 37 -0.04 -9.56 11.05
N VAL A 38 -1.04 -10.44 11.13
CA VAL A 38 -1.93 -10.58 12.28
C VAL A 38 -1.14 -11.00 13.52
N ALA A 39 -0.23 -11.96 13.42
CA ALA A 39 0.62 -12.42 14.52
C ALA A 39 1.57 -11.32 15.00
N VAL A 40 2.18 -10.55 14.09
CA VAL A 40 3.01 -9.38 14.43
C VAL A 40 2.17 -8.32 15.14
N CYS A 41 0.93 -8.09 14.70
CA CYS A 41 0.00 -7.17 15.36
C CYS A 41 -0.38 -7.66 16.77
N MET A 42 -0.76 -8.94 16.91
CA MET A 42 -1.11 -9.57 18.19
C MET A 42 0.06 -9.63 19.18
N LEU A 43 1.28 -9.89 18.70
CA LEU A 43 2.52 -9.85 19.50
C LEU A 43 2.84 -8.43 19.97
N ASN A 44 2.56 -7.43 19.14
CA ASN A 44 2.71 -6.04 19.53
C ASN A 44 1.67 -5.61 20.57
N GLU A 45 0.42 -6.08 20.46
CA GLU A 45 -0.63 -5.85 21.46
C GLU A 45 -0.31 -6.51 22.81
N SER A 46 0.08 -7.78 22.82
CA SER A 46 0.44 -8.50 24.05
C SER A 46 1.69 -7.94 24.74
N ARG A 47 2.65 -7.35 23.99
CA ARG A 47 3.77 -6.55 24.55
C ARG A 47 3.32 -5.22 25.18
N GLN A 48 2.21 -4.65 24.76
CA GLN A 48 1.67 -3.40 25.31
C GLN A 48 0.94 -3.62 26.64
N HIS A 49 0.31 -4.77 26.85
CA HIS A 49 -0.47 -5.07 28.07
C HIS A 49 0.35 -5.12 29.38
N HIS A 50 1.68 -5.26 29.31
CA HIS A 50 2.55 -5.37 30.49
C HIS A 50 3.47 -4.17 30.75
N ARG A 51 3.41 -3.09 29.96
CA ARG A 51 4.25 -1.90 30.17
C ARG A 51 3.42 -0.74 30.69
N ARG A 52 3.84 -0.16 31.82
CA ARG A 52 3.38 1.17 32.23
C ARG A 52 3.54 2.12 31.04
N ARG A 53 2.47 2.81 30.64
CA ARG A 53 2.49 3.77 29.53
C ARG A 53 3.56 4.82 29.83
N ALA A 54 4.66 4.79 29.07
CA ALA A 54 5.68 5.81 29.17
C ALA A 54 5.05 7.18 28.80
N PRO A 55 5.50 8.29 29.40
CA PRO A 55 5.05 9.62 29.03
C PRO A 55 5.19 9.84 27.52
N ASN A 56 4.23 10.55 26.92
CA ASN A 56 4.33 10.88 25.51
C ASN A 56 5.47 11.88 25.31
N VAL A 57 6.49 11.49 24.54
CA VAL A 57 7.61 12.37 24.18
C VAL A 57 7.12 13.38 23.13
N ASP A 58 7.45 14.66 23.32
CA ASP A 58 7.29 15.65 22.26
C ASP A 58 8.29 15.35 21.14
N ARG A 59 7.77 14.92 20.00
CA ARG A 59 8.55 14.56 18.80
C ARG A 59 8.66 15.71 17.81
N HIS A 60 8.21 16.92 18.19
CA HIS A 60 8.10 18.07 17.29
C HIS A 60 7.26 17.76 16.04
N ARG A 61 6.20 16.96 16.23
CA ARG A 61 5.35 16.42 15.16
C ARG A 61 4.74 17.50 14.25
N GLN A 62 4.47 18.68 14.80
CA GLN A 62 3.91 19.81 14.06
C GLN A 62 4.94 20.45 13.12
N SER A 63 6.18 20.64 13.60
CA SER A 63 7.28 21.15 12.78
C SER A 63 7.61 20.17 11.66
N GLN A 64 7.65 18.86 11.96
CA GLN A 64 7.86 17.84 10.94
C GLN A 64 6.75 17.85 9.87
N GLY A 65 5.50 18.01 10.29
CA GLY A 65 4.38 18.13 9.35
C GLY A 65 4.52 19.33 8.41
N LYS A 66 5.00 20.48 8.91
CA LYS A 66 5.27 21.66 8.06
C LYS A 66 6.39 21.40 7.05
N ASN A 67 7.51 20.86 7.51
CA ASN A 67 8.64 20.52 6.65
C ASN A 67 8.21 19.53 5.55
N LEU A 68 7.38 18.55 5.89
CA LEU A 68 6.87 17.59 4.91
C LEU A 68 6.03 18.25 3.81
N LEU A 69 5.19 19.23 4.17
CA LEU A 69 4.42 20.00 3.20
C LEU A 69 5.34 20.82 2.29
N GLU A 70 6.32 21.51 2.87
CA GLU A 70 7.34 22.28 2.14
C GLU A 70 8.19 21.39 1.22
N ASP A 71 8.46 20.16 1.63
CA ASP A 71 9.27 19.22 0.85
C ASP A 71 8.54 18.72 -0.40
N TYR A 72 7.23 18.44 -0.31
CA TYR A 72 6.55 17.63 -1.35
C TYR A 72 5.17 18.11 -1.81
N PHE A 73 4.41 18.82 -0.98
CA PHE A 73 2.95 18.94 -1.17
C PHE A 73 2.46 20.35 -1.52
N ILE A 74 3.31 21.37 -1.42
CA ILE A 74 2.97 22.75 -1.81
C ILE A 74 3.45 23.10 -3.24
N PRO A 75 2.85 24.10 -3.93
CA PRO A 75 3.19 24.43 -5.32
C PRO A 75 4.68 24.75 -5.59
N ASN A 76 5.40 25.25 -4.59
CA ASN A 76 6.83 25.54 -4.65
C ASN A 76 7.61 24.60 -3.72
N SER A 77 7.33 23.29 -3.80
CA SER A 77 7.97 22.31 -2.95
C SER A 77 9.47 22.17 -3.24
N LEU A 78 10.26 21.85 -2.21
CA LEU A 78 11.71 21.65 -2.33
C LEU A 78 12.06 20.56 -3.34
N TYR A 79 11.31 19.45 -3.31
CA TYR A 79 11.51 18.35 -4.24
C TYR A 79 10.58 18.44 -5.44
N HIS A 80 11.15 18.30 -6.63
CA HIS A 80 10.38 18.18 -7.87
C HIS A 80 9.58 16.88 -7.95
N VAL A 81 8.60 16.85 -8.85
CA VAL A 81 7.71 15.71 -9.11
C VAL A 81 8.48 14.40 -9.39
N SER A 82 9.67 14.45 -9.99
CA SER A 82 10.50 13.26 -10.20
C SER A 82 10.91 12.61 -8.87
N LYS A 83 11.36 13.41 -7.91
CA LYS A 83 11.71 12.95 -6.57
C LYS A 83 10.47 12.49 -5.79
N PHE A 84 9.33 13.16 -5.96
CA PHE A 84 8.06 12.68 -5.40
C PHE A 84 7.74 11.26 -5.89
N ARG A 85 7.81 11.01 -7.21
CA ARG A 85 7.54 9.69 -7.80
C ARG A 85 8.50 8.62 -7.29
N GLU A 86 9.78 8.94 -7.17
CA GLU A 86 10.80 8.02 -6.60
C GLU A 86 10.45 7.63 -5.17
N ARG A 87 9.97 8.60 -4.38
CA ARG A 87 9.73 8.47 -2.95
C ARG A 87 8.38 7.86 -2.57
N TYR A 88 7.35 8.11 -3.35
CA TYR A 88 5.98 7.64 -3.09
C TYR A 88 5.52 6.57 -4.09
N ARG A 89 6.35 6.25 -5.09
CA ARG A 89 6.05 5.28 -6.17
C ARG A 89 4.78 5.61 -6.97
N MET A 90 4.34 6.88 -6.92
CA MET A 90 3.12 7.35 -7.59
C MET A 90 3.22 8.82 -7.97
N GLN A 91 2.26 9.27 -8.78
CA GLN A 91 2.12 10.69 -9.13
C GLN A 91 1.53 11.50 -7.96
N PRO A 92 1.88 12.79 -7.82
CA PRO A 92 1.29 13.66 -6.79
C PRO A 92 -0.24 13.73 -6.85
N HIS A 93 -0.82 13.78 -8.05
CA HIS A 93 -2.28 13.81 -8.21
C HIS A 93 -2.96 12.51 -7.75
N LEU A 94 -2.30 11.36 -7.91
CA LEU A 94 -2.82 10.08 -7.44
C LEU A 94 -2.75 10.02 -5.91
N PHE A 95 -1.64 10.49 -5.31
CA PHE A 95 -1.55 10.64 -3.86
C PHE A 95 -2.67 11.53 -3.32
N GLN A 96 -2.90 12.70 -3.93
CA GLN A 96 -3.96 13.62 -3.50
C GLN A 96 -5.35 12.98 -3.59
N LYS A 97 -5.63 12.25 -4.68
CA LYS A 97 -6.88 11.50 -4.82
C LYS A 97 -7.03 10.47 -3.69
N ILE A 98 -6.02 9.62 -3.50
CA ILE A 98 -6.02 8.59 -2.44
C ILE A 98 -6.22 9.21 -1.07
N MET A 99 -5.52 10.32 -0.78
CA MET A 99 -5.65 11.04 0.47
C MET A 99 -7.07 11.57 0.69
N GLN A 100 -7.67 12.18 -0.33
CA GLN A 100 -9.04 12.69 -0.25
C GLN A 100 -10.04 11.56 -0.01
N ASP A 101 -9.93 10.47 -0.75
CA ASP A 101 -10.83 9.32 -0.63
C ASP A 101 -10.72 8.68 0.76
N ILE A 102 -9.51 8.51 1.30
CA ILE A 102 -9.28 7.97 2.64
C ILE A 102 -9.78 8.92 3.73
N CYS A 103 -9.55 10.23 3.60
CA CYS A 103 -10.04 11.21 4.57
C CYS A 103 -11.57 11.27 4.60
N ASN A 104 -12.23 11.02 3.47
CA ASN A 104 -13.68 10.90 3.39
C ASN A 104 -14.19 9.58 4.01
N TYR A 105 -13.42 8.49 3.89
CA TYR A 105 -13.78 7.17 4.42
C TYR A 105 -13.54 7.07 5.93
N ASP A 106 -12.34 7.42 6.41
CA ASP A 106 -11.97 7.37 7.83
C ASP A 106 -11.54 8.74 8.34
N THR A 107 -12.39 9.30 9.22
CA THR A 107 -12.17 10.59 9.85
C THR A 107 -10.95 10.64 10.79
N TYR A 108 -10.32 9.50 11.06
CA TYR A 108 -9.02 9.44 11.72
C TYR A 108 -7.95 10.18 10.93
N PHE A 109 -7.94 10.08 9.60
CA PHE A 109 -6.92 10.73 8.78
C PHE A 109 -7.07 12.25 8.74
N ILE A 110 -8.27 12.77 9.04
CA ILE A 110 -8.53 14.20 9.15
C ILE A 110 -7.78 14.77 10.37
N LYS A 111 -7.07 15.89 10.15
CA LYS A 111 -6.42 16.64 11.21
C LYS A 111 -7.46 17.29 12.12
N LYS A 112 -7.48 16.89 13.39
CA LYS A 112 -8.40 17.37 14.43
C LYS A 112 -7.62 17.84 15.66
N TYR A 113 -8.27 18.64 16.49
CA TYR A 113 -7.79 18.93 17.85
C TYR A 113 -8.08 17.73 18.75
N ASP A 114 -7.13 17.39 19.63
CA ASP A 114 -7.41 16.43 20.70
C ASP A 114 -8.22 17.07 21.84
N ALA A 115 -8.59 16.26 22.83
CA ALA A 115 -9.42 16.69 23.96
C ALA A 115 -8.74 17.78 24.82
N VAL A 116 -7.43 17.98 24.67
CA VAL A 116 -6.63 19.00 25.38
C VAL A 116 -6.39 20.23 24.48
N GLY A 117 -6.98 20.26 23.28
CA GLY A 117 -6.85 21.37 22.34
C GLY A 117 -5.52 21.37 21.58
N VAL A 118 -4.76 20.27 21.59
CA VAL A 118 -3.53 20.16 20.80
C VAL A 118 -3.88 19.68 19.39
N LEU A 119 -3.37 20.41 18.40
CA LEU A 119 -3.60 20.10 17.00
C LEU A 119 -2.91 18.78 16.61
N GLY A 120 -3.68 17.87 16.02
CA GLY A 120 -3.25 16.55 15.59
C GLY A 120 -2.35 16.55 14.34
N LEU A 121 -1.94 15.34 13.94
CA LEU A 121 -1.11 15.09 12.77
C LEU A 121 -1.87 15.42 11.47
N LEU A 122 -1.11 15.85 10.46
CA LEU A 122 -1.63 16.09 9.11
C LEU A 122 -1.99 14.76 8.40
N PRO A 123 -2.98 14.75 7.51
CA PRO A 123 -3.28 13.60 6.65
C PRO A 123 -2.06 13.15 5.84
N GLU A 124 -1.32 14.10 5.26
CA GLU A 124 -0.11 13.85 4.47
C GLU A 124 0.94 13.12 5.31
N GLN A 125 1.08 13.48 6.58
CA GLN A 125 2.04 12.89 7.51
C GLN A 125 1.65 11.45 7.87
N LYS A 126 0.37 11.20 8.16
CA LYS A 126 -0.16 9.86 8.45
C LYS A 126 -0.05 8.94 7.24
N LEU A 127 -0.45 9.41 6.07
CA LEU A 127 -0.37 8.65 4.82
C LEU A 127 1.07 8.41 4.40
N THR A 128 1.96 9.40 4.55
CA THR A 128 3.39 9.22 4.28
C THR A 128 3.96 8.12 5.17
N ALA A 129 3.63 8.09 6.46
CA ALA A 129 4.12 7.04 7.36
C ALA A 129 3.69 5.64 6.89
N ALA A 130 2.39 5.46 6.63
CA ALA A 130 1.84 4.17 6.20
C ALA A 130 2.36 3.74 4.81
N LEU A 131 2.37 4.65 3.82
CA LEU A 131 2.87 4.36 2.48
C LEU A 131 4.38 4.05 2.47
N ARG A 132 5.17 4.65 3.36
CA ARG A 132 6.59 4.31 3.50
C ARG A 132 6.80 2.89 4.00
N MET A 133 5.95 2.41 4.92
CA MET A 133 6.00 1.02 5.36
C MET A 133 5.67 0.08 4.21
N VAL A 134 4.57 0.33 3.48
CA VAL A 134 4.13 -0.54 2.37
C VAL A 134 5.12 -0.52 1.20
N ALA A 135 5.60 0.66 0.79
CA ALA A 135 6.42 0.80 -0.41
C ALA A 135 7.87 0.33 -0.24
N TYR A 136 8.38 0.25 0.99
CA TYR A 136 9.79 -0.07 1.27
C TYR A 136 9.96 -1.23 2.25
N GLY A 137 8.88 -1.83 2.78
CA GLY A 137 8.97 -2.83 3.84
C GLY A 137 9.61 -2.28 5.13
N ALA A 138 9.49 -0.97 5.38
CA ALA A 138 10.16 -0.31 6.49
C ALA A 138 9.47 -0.61 7.83
N SER A 139 10.24 -0.74 8.91
CA SER A 139 9.68 -0.91 10.25
C SER A 139 9.11 0.42 10.79
N ALA A 140 8.20 0.31 11.78
CA ALA A 140 7.62 1.49 12.41
C ALA A 140 8.69 2.37 13.09
N GLU A 141 9.77 1.76 13.60
CA GLU A 141 10.97 2.43 14.11
C GLU A 141 11.60 3.35 13.06
N GLN A 142 11.88 2.81 11.86
CA GLN A 142 12.52 3.57 10.78
C GLN A 142 11.64 4.71 10.30
N VAL A 143 10.33 4.48 10.26
CA VAL A 143 9.36 5.50 9.85
C VAL A 143 9.16 6.56 10.95
N ASP A 144 9.41 6.24 12.23
CA ASP A 144 9.28 7.21 13.32
C ASP A 144 10.24 8.40 13.17
N GLU A 145 11.44 8.15 12.65
CA GLU A 145 12.44 9.19 12.43
C GLU A 145 12.02 10.17 11.33
N ILE A 146 11.34 9.64 10.30
CA ILE A 146 10.88 10.38 9.12
C ILE A 146 9.58 11.12 9.42
N ALA A 147 8.61 10.45 10.03
CA ALA A 147 7.28 10.98 10.28
C ALA A 147 7.18 11.74 11.61
N ARG A 148 8.14 11.55 12.53
CA ARG A 148 8.12 12.08 13.91
C ARG A 148 6.81 11.73 14.63
N MET A 149 6.41 10.47 14.50
CA MET A 149 5.18 9.88 15.04
C MET A 149 5.49 8.82 16.10
N GLY A 150 4.51 8.49 16.95
CA GLY A 150 4.65 7.34 17.84
C GLY A 150 4.48 6.04 17.05
N LYS A 151 5.26 4.99 17.38
CA LYS A 151 5.19 3.68 16.71
C LYS A 151 3.77 3.11 16.65
N SER A 152 3.03 3.19 17.76
CA SER A 152 1.63 2.75 17.81
C SER A 152 0.74 3.54 16.84
N THR A 153 0.98 4.84 16.67
CA THR A 153 0.24 5.68 15.72
C THR A 153 0.61 5.35 14.27
N ILE A 154 1.87 5.03 14.00
CA ILE A 154 2.32 4.62 12.66
C ILE A 154 1.64 3.30 12.26
N LEU A 155 1.67 2.31 13.16
CA LEU A 155 1.01 1.01 12.93
C LEU A 155 -0.51 1.16 12.79
N GLU A 156 -1.14 2.01 13.60
CA GLU A 156 -2.58 2.30 13.45
C GLU A 156 -2.89 2.97 12.10
N CYS A 157 -2.04 3.89 11.63
CA CYS A 157 -2.18 4.48 10.29
C CYS A 157 -2.05 3.42 9.19
N LEU A 158 -1.14 2.46 9.34
CA LEU A 158 -0.96 1.37 8.38
C LEU A 158 -2.22 0.49 8.31
N VAL A 159 -2.70 -0.01 9.45
CA VAL A 159 -3.89 -0.88 9.49
C VAL A 159 -5.11 -0.18 8.90
N ARG A 160 -5.38 1.07 9.31
CA ARG A 160 -6.51 1.85 8.78
C ARG A 160 -6.37 2.19 7.31
N LEU A 161 -5.13 2.41 6.83
CA LEU A 161 -4.87 2.63 5.41
C LEU A 161 -5.21 1.37 4.61
N CYS A 162 -4.75 0.19 5.05
CA CYS A 162 -5.03 -1.07 4.36
C CYS A 162 -6.53 -1.34 4.30
N ASP A 163 -7.25 -1.22 5.42
CA ASP A 163 -8.71 -1.36 5.46
C ASP A 163 -9.41 -0.38 4.51
N ALA A 164 -9.02 0.90 4.53
CA ALA A 164 -9.60 1.89 3.64
C ALA A 164 -9.31 1.58 2.16
N VAL A 165 -8.09 1.15 1.84
CA VAL A 165 -7.69 0.84 0.46
C VAL A 165 -8.42 -0.38 -0.06
N GLU A 166 -8.54 -1.44 0.74
CA GLU A 166 -9.30 -2.64 0.39
C GLU A 166 -10.77 -2.27 0.14
N ASN A 167 -11.42 -1.57 1.08
CA ASN A 167 -12.83 -1.24 0.93
C ASN A 167 -13.12 -0.29 -0.24
N LEU A 168 -12.24 0.69 -0.50
CA LEU A 168 -12.44 1.69 -1.56
C LEU A 168 -12.05 1.16 -2.95
N TYR A 169 -10.98 0.39 -3.06
CA TYR A 169 -10.37 0.06 -4.37
C TYR A 169 -10.50 -1.41 -4.77
N THR A 170 -10.95 -2.32 -3.89
CA THR A 170 -11.04 -3.75 -4.24
C THR A 170 -11.89 -4.01 -5.47
N ARG A 171 -13.05 -3.37 -5.58
CA ARG A 171 -13.96 -3.62 -6.71
C ARG A 171 -13.42 -3.16 -8.05
N GLU A 172 -12.65 -2.08 -8.06
CA GLU A 172 -12.19 -1.45 -9.30
C GLU A 172 -10.76 -1.87 -9.69
N HIS A 173 -9.89 -2.08 -8.72
CA HIS A 173 -8.45 -2.17 -8.94
C HIS A 173 -7.81 -3.44 -8.36
N LEU A 174 -8.30 -3.98 -7.24
CA LEU A 174 -7.73 -5.19 -6.61
C LEU A 174 -8.51 -6.47 -6.94
N ARG A 175 -9.53 -6.39 -7.80
CA ARG A 175 -10.24 -7.58 -8.29
C ARG A 175 -9.40 -8.34 -9.31
N LYS A 176 -9.73 -9.63 -9.48
CA LYS A 176 -9.20 -10.45 -10.58
C LYS A 176 -9.41 -9.73 -11.93
N PRO A 177 -8.37 -9.61 -12.79
CA PRO A 177 -8.49 -8.99 -14.11
C PRO A 177 -9.56 -9.68 -14.96
N THR A 178 -10.41 -8.90 -15.63
CA THR A 178 -11.34 -9.44 -16.63
C THR A 178 -10.62 -9.66 -17.95
N PRO A 179 -11.16 -10.46 -18.88
CA PRO A 179 -10.61 -10.58 -20.24
C PRO A 179 -10.40 -9.23 -20.94
N ARG A 180 -11.28 -8.25 -20.66
CA ARG A 180 -11.15 -6.88 -21.19
C ARG A 180 -9.97 -6.13 -20.59
N ASP A 181 -9.72 -6.28 -19.30
CA ASP A 181 -8.57 -5.67 -18.63
C ASP A 181 -7.28 -6.27 -19.17
N LEU A 182 -7.23 -7.59 -19.33
CA LEU A 182 -6.10 -8.32 -19.90
C LEU A 182 -5.83 -7.87 -21.34
N GLN A 183 -6.87 -7.75 -22.17
CA GLN A 183 -6.71 -7.26 -23.54
C GLN A 183 -6.15 -5.82 -23.58
N ARG A 184 -6.64 -4.95 -22.68
CA ARG A 184 -6.12 -3.56 -22.57
C ARG A 184 -4.66 -3.53 -22.11
N LEU A 185 -4.28 -4.41 -21.18
CA LEU A 185 -2.91 -4.55 -20.72
C LEU A 185 -2.01 -5.04 -21.86
N LEU A 186 -2.40 -6.13 -22.56
CA LEU A 186 -1.68 -6.67 -23.70
C LEU A 186 -1.44 -5.62 -24.79
N GLN A 187 -2.45 -4.85 -25.16
CA GLN A 187 -2.30 -3.78 -26.16
C GLN A 187 -1.27 -2.72 -25.74
N LYS A 188 -1.26 -2.34 -24.45
CA LYS A 188 -0.27 -1.38 -23.93
C LYS A 188 1.15 -1.94 -23.97
N VAL A 189 1.30 -3.21 -23.59
CA VAL A 189 2.60 -3.87 -23.55
C VAL A 189 3.12 -4.12 -24.98
N GLU A 190 2.25 -4.49 -25.91
CA GLU A 190 2.54 -4.63 -27.34
C GLU A 190 2.96 -3.29 -27.97
N ALA A 191 2.25 -2.19 -27.66
CA ALA A 191 2.63 -0.85 -28.10
C ALA A 191 4.01 -0.39 -27.57
N ARG A 192 4.48 -1.01 -26.49
CA ARG A 192 5.83 -0.77 -25.92
C ARG A 192 6.88 -1.76 -26.43
N GLY A 193 6.50 -2.72 -27.29
CA GLY A 193 7.41 -3.68 -27.91
C GLY A 193 7.69 -4.93 -27.08
N ILE A 194 6.84 -5.26 -26.09
CA ILE A 194 7.01 -6.43 -25.21
C ILE A 194 5.82 -7.43 -25.37
N PRO A 195 5.51 -7.91 -26.58
CA PRO A 195 4.36 -8.78 -26.81
C PRO A 195 4.46 -10.07 -25.98
N GLY A 196 3.39 -10.41 -25.24
CA GLY A 196 3.27 -11.67 -24.49
C GLY A 196 3.60 -11.62 -22.99
N MET A 197 3.96 -10.48 -22.40
CA MET A 197 4.22 -10.37 -20.96
C MET A 197 3.02 -9.79 -20.20
N ILE A 198 2.25 -10.65 -19.53
CA ILE A 198 1.12 -10.27 -18.64
C ILE A 198 1.54 -10.24 -17.16
N GLU A 199 2.63 -10.91 -16.79
CA GLU A 199 2.95 -11.20 -15.38
C GLU A 199 4.12 -10.37 -14.81
N SER A 200 4.74 -9.49 -15.60
CA SER A 200 5.85 -8.65 -15.11
C SER A 200 5.39 -7.22 -14.88
N ILE A 201 5.20 -6.85 -13.62
CA ILE A 201 4.94 -5.47 -13.18
C ILE A 201 6.11 -4.54 -13.56
N ASP A 202 7.34 -5.07 -13.56
CA ASP A 202 8.56 -4.31 -13.87
C ASP A 202 8.65 -3.87 -15.34
N CYS A 203 7.88 -4.47 -16.24
CA CYS A 203 7.83 -4.08 -17.65
C CYS A 203 6.89 -2.90 -17.94
N MET A 204 6.24 -2.33 -16.91
CA MET A 204 5.30 -1.22 -17.05
C MET A 204 5.90 0.18 -16.78
N HIS A 205 7.20 0.30 -16.50
CA HIS A 205 7.90 1.61 -16.41
C HIS A 205 8.22 2.18 -17.80
#